data_AF-A0A2V9TFP4-F1
#
_entry.id   AF-A0A2V9TFP4-F1
#
_cell.length_a   1.000
_cell.length_b   1.000
_cell.length_c   1.000
_cell.angle_alpha   90.00
_cell.angle_beta   90.00
_cell.angle_gamma   90.00
#
_symmetry.space_group_name_H-M   'P 1'
#
loop_
_entity.id
_entity.type
_entity.pdbx_description
1 polymer ?
#
loop_
_entity_poly.entity_id
_entity_poly.type
_entity_poly.pdbx_seq_one_letter_code
_entity_poly.pdbx_strand_id
1 'polypeptide(L)'
;MPRRSAQLPSISAKVRGATNAQNRAEIELGEIEREIKENRDRPLSIVLKGVIDRVRSLTDADGAAIALRDAWGVVCRASTGEAPDVGSRLHPESSLTRECFERGQVMICEDTEEDSRVRLAAKSLRLRSAVVVPVQAQGSVLGVVEVLSSRASAFNTAHIAALQRIARLLVPMFQSEEPTHLEERVGKRRAWTAIAGVV
;
A
#
# COMPACT_ATOMS: atom_id res chain seq x y z
N MET A 1 -32.71 21.89 -44.40
CA MET A 1 -31.53 21.62 -43.54
C MET A 1 -32.00 21.48 -42.09
N PRO A 2 -32.10 20.28 -41.49
CA PRO A 2 -32.54 20.16 -40.10
C PRO A 2 -31.36 20.40 -39.15
N ARG A 3 -31.59 21.22 -38.11
CA ARG A 3 -30.65 21.45 -37.00
C ARG A 3 -30.53 20.15 -36.17
N ARG A 4 -29.31 19.62 -36.02
CA ARG A 4 -29.00 18.54 -35.06
C ARG A 4 -29.20 19.07 -33.64
N SER A 5 -30.22 18.59 -32.95
CA SER A 5 -30.38 18.72 -31.50
C SER A 5 -29.32 17.84 -30.81
N ALA A 6 -28.36 18.46 -30.14
CA ALA A 6 -27.45 17.77 -29.22
C ALA A 6 -28.25 17.41 -27.95
N GLN A 7 -28.59 16.14 -27.80
CA GLN A 7 -29.25 15.59 -26.61
C GLN A 7 -28.24 15.63 -25.45
N LEU A 8 -28.43 16.54 -24.49
CA LEU A 8 -27.66 16.55 -23.25
C LEU A 8 -28.06 15.31 -22.40
N PRO A 9 -27.11 14.57 -21.82
CA PRO A 9 -27.43 13.43 -20.97
C PRO A 9 -28.24 13.87 -19.74
N SER A 10 -29.27 13.09 -19.38
CA SER A 10 -30.17 13.42 -18.28
C SER A 10 -29.46 13.30 -16.93
N ILE A 11 -29.68 14.29 -16.05
CA ILE A 11 -29.10 14.36 -14.70
C ILE A 11 -29.35 13.07 -13.90
N SER A 12 -30.49 12.41 -14.14
CA SER A 12 -30.90 11.16 -13.49
C SER A 12 -30.02 9.93 -13.82
N ALA A 13 -29.36 9.89 -14.99
CA ALA A 13 -28.43 8.81 -15.34
C ALA A 13 -27.06 8.99 -14.65
N LYS A 14 -26.59 10.24 -14.55
CA LYS A 14 -25.31 10.58 -13.90
C LYS A 14 -25.35 10.33 -12.39
N VAL A 15 -26.47 10.67 -11.74
CA VAL A 15 -26.70 10.39 -10.30
C VAL A 15 -26.73 8.88 -10.03
N ARG A 16 -27.44 8.09 -10.84
CA ARG A 16 -27.48 6.62 -10.70
C ARG A 16 -26.12 5.95 -10.91
N GLY A 17 -25.34 6.43 -11.89
CA GLY A 17 -23.97 5.95 -12.11
C GLY A 17 -23.05 6.20 -10.92
N ALA A 18 -23.13 7.39 -10.32
CA ALA A 18 -22.36 7.75 -9.13
C ALA A 18 -22.77 6.91 -7.90
N THR A 19 -24.07 6.71 -7.67
CA THR A 19 -24.58 5.86 -6.57
C THR A 19 -24.14 4.40 -6.73
N ASN A 20 -24.17 3.85 -7.95
CA ASN A 20 -23.73 2.47 -8.18
C ASN A 20 -22.22 2.30 -7.99
N ALA A 21 -21.40 3.27 -8.41
CA ALA A 21 -19.96 3.25 -8.16
C ALA A 21 -19.63 3.36 -6.66
N GLN A 22 -20.31 4.26 -5.95
CA GLN A 22 -20.18 4.42 -4.50
C GLN A 22 -20.54 3.12 -3.75
N ASN A 23 -21.68 2.50 -4.11
CA ASN A 23 -22.12 1.25 -3.49
C ASN A 23 -21.14 0.11 -3.77
N ARG A 24 -20.57 0.04 -4.98
CA ARG A 24 -19.57 -0.98 -5.33
C ARG A 24 -18.29 -0.82 -4.51
N ALA A 25 -17.81 0.42 -4.34
CA ALA A 25 -16.62 0.71 -3.54
C ALA A 25 -16.83 0.35 -2.05
N GLU A 26 -18.01 0.65 -1.49
CA GLU A 26 -18.38 0.27 -0.12
C GLU A 26 -18.42 -1.27 0.05
N ILE A 27 -19.00 -2.00 -0.91
CA ILE A 27 -19.03 -3.47 -0.90
C ILE A 27 -17.61 -4.04 -0.93
N GLU A 28 -16.79 -3.58 -1.88
CA GLU A 28 -15.41 -4.06 -2.05
C GLU A 28 -14.57 -3.78 -0.80
N LEU A 29 -14.71 -2.58 -0.22
CA LEU A 29 -14.05 -2.22 1.03
C LEU A 29 -14.51 -3.16 2.16
N GLY A 30 -15.81 -3.42 2.29
CA GLY A 30 -16.36 -4.38 3.25
C GLY A 30 -15.81 -5.79 3.08
N GLU A 31 -15.57 -6.23 1.85
CA GLU A 31 -14.92 -7.52 1.58
C GLU A 31 -13.46 -7.55 2.05
N ILE A 32 -12.71 -6.47 1.82
CA ILE A 32 -11.33 -6.35 2.30
C ILE A 32 -11.31 -6.43 3.83
N GLU A 33 -12.24 -5.73 4.51
CA GLU A 33 -12.29 -5.79 5.97
C GLU A 33 -12.60 -7.18 6.49
N ARG A 34 -13.54 -7.87 5.84
CA ARG A 34 -13.91 -9.24 6.18
C ARG A 34 -12.72 -10.17 5.97
N GLU A 35 -12.04 -10.07 4.84
CA GLU A 35 -10.85 -10.88 4.54
C GLU A 35 -9.76 -10.70 5.61
N ILE A 36 -9.44 -9.47 5.99
CA ILE A 36 -8.44 -9.18 7.03
C ILE A 36 -8.86 -9.74 8.39
N LYS A 37 -10.15 -9.66 8.74
CA LYS A 37 -10.67 -10.13 10.04
C LYS A 37 -10.74 -11.65 10.13
N GLU A 38 -11.21 -12.32 9.07
CA GLU A 38 -11.48 -13.76 9.06
C GLU A 38 -10.23 -14.60 8.82
N ASN A 39 -9.19 -14.04 8.21
CA ASN A 39 -7.99 -14.80 7.84
C ASN A 39 -6.76 -14.49 8.70
N ARG A 40 -6.94 -13.99 9.92
CA ARG A 40 -5.80 -13.65 10.82
C ARG A 40 -4.90 -14.84 11.15
N ASP A 41 -5.44 -16.05 11.13
CA ASP A 41 -4.69 -17.29 11.41
C ASP A 41 -3.98 -17.85 10.17
N ARG A 42 -4.16 -17.23 8.99
CA ARG A 42 -3.48 -17.63 7.77
C ARG A 42 -2.08 -17.00 7.67
N PRO A 43 -1.17 -17.58 6.88
CA PRO A 43 0.12 -16.95 6.59
C PRO A 43 -0.10 -15.53 6.07
N LEU A 44 0.63 -14.57 6.64
CA LEU A 44 0.49 -13.14 6.34
C LEU A 44 0.54 -12.86 4.83
N SER A 45 1.48 -13.50 4.12
CA SER A 45 1.65 -13.34 2.66
C SER A 45 0.37 -13.64 1.88
N ILE A 46 -0.43 -14.62 2.31
CA ILE A 46 -1.69 -14.99 1.64
C ILE A 46 -2.74 -13.89 1.85
N VAL A 47 -2.88 -13.40 3.08
CA VAL A 47 -3.86 -12.35 3.40
C VAL A 47 -3.49 -11.05 2.71
N LEU A 48 -2.22 -10.64 2.78
CA LEU A 48 -1.75 -9.41 2.14
C LEU A 48 -1.91 -9.47 0.62
N LYS A 49 -1.74 -10.65 0.01
CA LYS A 49 -1.98 -10.84 -1.41
C LYS A 49 -3.44 -10.62 -1.78
N GLY A 50 -4.39 -11.21 -1.05
CA GLY A 50 -5.82 -11.00 -1.28
C GLY A 50 -6.24 -9.54 -1.10
N VAL A 51 -5.74 -8.90 -0.03
CA VAL A 51 -5.98 -7.48 0.23
C VAL A 51 -5.48 -6.60 -0.91
N ILE A 52 -4.24 -6.80 -1.38
CA ILE A 52 -3.66 -5.92 -2.38
C ILE A 52 -4.32 -6.06 -3.77
N ASP A 53 -4.78 -7.27 -4.11
CA ASP A 53 -5.55 -7.51 -5.34
C ASP A 53 -6.88 -6.74 -5.32
N ARG A 54 -7.58 -6.74 -4.19
CA ARG A 54 -8.82 -5.95 -4.00
C ARG A 54 -8.56 -4.45 -3.94
N VAL A 55 -7.48 -4.01 -3.29
CA VAL A 55 -7.09 -2.59 -3.28
C VAL A 55 -6.89 -2.06 -4.70
N ARG A 56 -6.22 -2.82 -5.56
CA ARG A 56 -6.02 -2.44 -6.96
C ARG A 56 -7.35 -2.31 -7.69
N SER A 57 -8.25 -3.28 -7.52
CA SER A 57 -9.61 -3.26 -8.09
C SER A 57 -10.44 -2.06 -7.61
N LEU A 58 -10.44 -1.80 -6.30
CA LEU A 58 -11.17 -0.71 -5.66
C LEU A 58 -10.74 0.67 -6.15
N THR A 59 -9.46 0.84 -6.47
CA THR A 59 -8.86 2.12 -6.85
C THR A 59 -8.66 2.30 -8.35
N ASP A 60 -8.96 1.28 -9.15
CA ASP A 60 -8.65 1.22 -10.60
C ASP A 60 -7.16 1.54 -10.89
N ALA A 61 -6.28 1.08 -10.00
CA ALA A 61 -4.84 1.31 -10.10
C ALA A 61 -4.18 0.36 -11.10
N ASP A 62 -3.11 0.84 -11.74
CA ASP A 62 -2.30 0.00 -12.62
C ASP A 62 -1.45 -0.98 -11.80
N GLY A 63 -1.02 -0.57 -10.61
CA GLY A 63 -0.36 -1.42 -9.64
C GLY A 63 -0.62 -1.01 -8.19
N ALA A 64 -0.42 -1.94 -7.27
CA ALA A 64 -0.52 -1.69 -5.84
C ALA A 64 0.47 -2.57 -5.06
N ALA A 65 0.97 -2.04 -3.94
CA ALA A 65 1.93 -2.72 -3.08
C ALA A 65 1.66 -2.49 -1.59
N ILE A 66 2.05 -3.48 -0.78
CA ILE A 66 2.16 -3.37 0.66
C ILE A 66 3.62 -3.60 1.01
N ALA A 67 4.24 -2.64 1.70
CA ALA A 67 5.61 -2.75 2.17
C ALA A 67 5.70 -2.58 3.68
N LEU A 68 6.57 -3.38 4.30
CA LEU A 68 6.79 -3.39 5.75
C LEU A 68 8.21 -2.94 6.06
N ARG A 69 8.39 -2.32 7.22
CA ARG A 69 9.71 -2.06 7.79
C ARG A 69 10.22 -3.31 8.50
N ASP A 70 11.49 -3.63 8.31
CA ASP A 70 12.23 -4.60 9.10
C ASP A 70 13.62 -4.05 9.49
N ALA A 71 14.46 -4.90 10.09
CA ALA A 71 15.81 -4.54 10.55
C ALA A 71 16.74 -4.02 9.46
N TRP A 72 16.47 -4.31 8.18
CA TRP A 72 17.32 -3.94 7.04
C TRP A 72 16.68 -2.86 6.15
N GLY A 73 15.55 -2.29 6.54
CA GLY A 73 14.87 -1.21 5.82
C GLY A 73 13.45 -1.57 5.45
N VAL A 74 13.04 -1.22 4.22
CA VAL A 74 11.67 -1.41 3.74
C VAL A 74 11.63 -2.51 2.69
N VAL A 75 10.72 -3.47 2.83
CA VAL A 75 10.57 -4.62 1.95
C VAL A 75 9.13 -4.74 1.45
N CYS A 76 8.96 -4.95 0.14
CA CYS A 76 7.67 -5.26 -0.45
C CYS A 76 7.22 -6.67 0.01
N ARG A 77 6.06 -6.78 0.66
CA ARG A 77 5.51 -8.04 1.18
C ARG A 77 4.34 -8.57 0.36
N ALA A 78 3.65 -7.70 -0.37
CA ALA A 78 2.63 -8.09 -1.33
C ALA A 78 2.55 -7.05 -2.45
N SER A 79 2.34 -7.50 -3.68
CA SER A 79 2.14 -6.62 -4.82
C SER A 79 1.20 -7.22 -5.86
N THR A 80 0.71 -6.36 -6.74
CA THR A 80 -0.13 -6.71 -7.90
C THR A 80 -0.02 -5.64 -8.98
N GLY A 81 -0.16 -6.05 -10.24
CA GLY A 81 -0.05 -5.15 -11.39
C GLY A 81 1.35 -4.54 -11.54
N GLU A 82 1.39 -3.28 -11.99
CA GLU A 82 2.62 -2.50 -12.21
C GLU A 82 3.16 -1.94 -10.89
N ALA A 83 3.77 -2.80 -10.08
CA ALA A 83 4.31 -2.49 -8.76
C ALA A 83 5.61 -3.27 -8.48
N PRO A 84 6.44 -2.87 -7.48
CA PRO A 84 7.65 -3.60 -7.13
C PRO A 84 7.40 -5.08 -6.78
N ASP A 85 8.33 -5.95 -7.16
CA ASP A 85 8.25 -7.38 -6.85
C ASP A 85 8.24 -7.64 -5.34
N VAL A 86 7.50 -8.69 -4.93
CA VAL A 86 7.54 -9.16 -3.55
C VAL A 86 8.97 -9.59 -3.20
N GLY A 87 9.45 -9.15 -2.04
CA GLY A 87 10.82 -9.37 -1.57
C GLY A 87 11.81 -8.28 -2.00
N SER A 88 11.45 -7.41 -2.95
CA SER A 88 12.29 -6.27 -3.31
C SER A 88 12.45 -5.30 -2.14
N ARG A 89 13.66 -4.73 -2.03
CA ARG A 89 13.96 -3.66 -1.08
C ARG A 89 13.63 -2.32 -1.72
N LEU A 90 12.78 -1.54 -1.06
CA LEU A 90 12.42 -0.22 -1.55
C LEU A 90 13.55 0.75 -1.19
N HIS A 91 14.30 1.19 -2.20
CA HIS A 91 15.47 2.05 -1.98
C HIS A 91 15.05 3.47 -1.55
N PRO A 92 15.73 4.04 -0.55
CA PRO A 92 15.26 5.23 0.16
C PRO A 92 15.63 6.59 -0.46
N GLU A 93 16.52 6.72 -1.44
CA GLU A 93 17.15 8.05 -1.62
C GLU A 93 16.21 9.18 -2.09
N SER A 94 15.06 8.88 -2.71
CA SER A 94 14.00 9.86 -3.00
C SER A 94 12.66 9.23 -3.41
N SER A 95 11.94 8.57 -2.49
CA SER A 95 10.61 8.00 -2.80
C SER A 95 9.51 8.56 -1.90
N LEU A 96 8.28 8.69 -2.42
CA LEU A 96 7.08 9.01 -1.61
C LEU A 96 6.93 8.01 -0.46
N THR A 97 7.29 6.75 -0.71
CA THR A 97 7.28 5.68 0.29
C THR A 97 8.16 6.03 1.49
N ARG A 98 9.39 6.49 1.27
CA ARG A 98 10.26 6.96 2.36
C ARG A 98 9.67 8.14 3.10
N GLU A 99 9.23 9.16 2.37
CA GLU A 99 8.68 10.37 2.99
C GLU A 99 7.45 10.03 3.86
N CYS A 100 6.65 9.04 3.43
CA CYS A 100 5.54 8.48 4.19
C CYS A 100 6.00 7.85 5.51
N PHE A 101 7.07 7.06 5.48
CA PHE A 101 7.68 6.48 6.68
C PHE A 101 8.26 7.55 7.63
N GLU A 102 8.90 8.59 7.09
CA GLU A 102 9.56 9.63 7.88
C GLU A 102 8.56 10.59 8.53
N ARG A 103 7.53 11.01 7.79
CA ARG A 103 6.53 11.97 8.29
C ARG A 103 5.36 11.30 8.99
N GLY A 104 5.13 10.02 8.70
CA GLY A 104 3.91 9.35 9.12
C GLY A 104 2.65 10.00 8.54
N GLN A 105 2.70 10.45 7.29
CA GLN A 105 1.59 11.13 6.63
C GLN A 105 1.26 10.48 5.28
N VAL A 106 0.03 10.68 4.82
CA VAL A 106 -0.36 10.27 3.47
C VAL A 106 0.44 11.11 2.47
N MET A 107 1.09 10.45 1.54
CA MET A 107 1.86 11.08 0.47
C MET A 107 1.09 10.92 -0.84
N ILE A 108 0.92 12.04 -1.55
CA ILE A 108 0.21 12.08 -2.82
C ILE A 108 1.13 12.71 -3.86
N CYS A 109 1.16 12.08 -5.03
CA CYS A 109 1.72 12.64 -6.25
C CYS A 109 0.63 12.61 -7.31
N GLU A 110 0.16 13.80 -7.72
CA GLU A 110 -0.86 13.94 -8.76
C GLU A 110 -0.25 13.81 -10.15
N ASP A 111 0.97 14.30 -10.36
CA ASP A 111 1.73 14.07 -11.58
C ASP A 111 3.23 13.95 -11.30
N THR A 112 3.84 12.81 -11.63
CA THR A 112 5.28 12.57 -11.46
C THR A 112 6.15 13.42 -12.39
N GLU A 113 5.60 13.93 -13.50
CA GLU A 113 6.31 14.83 -14.41
C GLU A 113 6.55 16.20 -13.74
N GLU A 114 5.65 16.59 -12.83
CA GLU A 114 5.70 17.85 -12.09
C GLU A 114 6.27 17.67 -10.66
N ASP A 115 6.25 16.44 -10.13
CA ASP A 115 6.75 16.14 -8.79
C ASP A 115 8.22 15.70 -8.80
N SER A 116 9.11 16.66 -8.54
CA SER A 116 10.56 16.43 -8.45
C SER A 116 10.97 15.35 -7.45
N ARG A 117 10.13 15.02 -6.44
CA ARG A 117 10.44 13.98 -5.44
C ARG A 117 10.47 12.58 -6.03
N VAL A 118 9.72 12.32 -7.11
CA VAL A 118 9.55 10.99 -7.70
C VAL A 118 9.88 10.91 -9.18
N ARG A 119 10.04 12.05 -9.85
CA ARG A 119 10.28 12.14 -11.29
C ARG A 119 11.38 11.22 -11.83
N LEU A 120 12.45 10.99 -11.06
CA LEU A 120 13.53 10.09 -11.50
C LEU A 120 13.14 8.61 -11.39
N ALA A 121 12.49 8.19 -10.30
CA ALA A 121 12.04 6.82 -10.09
C ALA A 121 10.83 6.45 -10.97
N ALA A 122 9.98 7.42 -11.30
CA ALA A 122 8.77 7.22 -12.11
C ALA A 122 9.05 6.86 -13.58
N LYS A 123 10.20 7.29 -14.13
CA LYS A 123 10.56 7.09 -15.54
C LYS A 123 10.67 5.62 -15.94
N SER A 124 11.16 4.75 -15.06
CA SER A 124 11.29 3.32 -15.35
C SER A 124 9.96 2.57 -15.26
N LEU A 125 8.99 3.10 -14.51
CA LEU A 125 7.70 2.45 -14.23
C LEU A 125 6.53 3.04 -15.05
N ARG A 126 6.79 4.02 -15.93
CA ARG A 126 5.75 4.80 -16.66
C ARG A 126 4.65 5.31 -15.73
N LEU A 127 5.02 5.62 -14.49
CA LEU A 127 4.13 6.11 -13.46
C LEU A 127 3.80 7.58 -13.76
N ARG A 128 2.55 7.99 -13.52
CA ARG A 128 2.10 9.39 -13.58
C ARG A 128 1.49 9.86 -12.27
N SER A 129 0.80 9.02 -11.50
CA SER A 129 0.33 9.39 -10.16
C SER A 129 0.49 8.26 -9.15
N ALA A 130 0.57 8.62 -7.87
CA ALA A 130 0.71 7.66 -6.78
C ALA A 130 0.12 8.18 -5.47
N VAL A 131 -0.37 7.26 -4.65
CA VAL A 131 -0.75 7.53 -3.25
C VAL A 131 -0.09 6.50 -2.35
N VAL A 132 0.56 6.98 -1.29
CA VAL A 132 1.14 6.15 -0.23
C VAL A 132 0.48 6.49 1.09
N VAL A 133 -0.08 5.48 1.76
CA VAL A 133 -0.75 5.61 3.05
C VAL A 133 0.03 4.83 4.11
N PRO A 134 0.35 5.45 5.26
CA PRO A 134 1.11 4.77 6.31
C PRO A 134 0.21 3.81 7.10
N VAL A 135 0.76 2.64 7.44
CA VAL A 135 0.23 1.71 8.44
C VAL A 135 0.93 2.01 9.76
N GLN A 136 0.19 2.57 10.73
CA GLN A 136 0.78 3.16 11.93
C GLN A 136 0.22 2.56 13.21
N ALA A 137 1.11 2.36 14.18
CA ALA A 137 0.76 2.00 15.54
C ALA A 137 1.66 2.75 16.52
N GLN A 138 1.09 3.25 17.62
CA GLN A 138 1.85 3.84 18.73
C GLN A 138 2.87 4.92 18.30
N GLY A 139 2.54 5.74 17.31
CA GLY A 139 3.43 6.80 16.80
C GLY A 139 4.53 6.33 15.85
N SER A 140 4.58 5.04 15.50
CA SER A 140 5.54 4.46 14.56
C SER A 140 4.87 3.97 13.28
N VAL A 141 5.56 4.13 12.14
CA VAL A 141 5.12 3.61 10.85
C VAL A 141 5.65 2.18 10.67
N LEU A 142 4.76 1.20 10.78
CA LEU A 142 5.06 -0.22 10.64
C LEU A 142 5.23 -0.63 9.16
N GLY A 143 4.51 0.05 8.29
CA GLY A 143 4.48 -0.23 6.86
C GLY A 143 3.70 0.82 6.08
N VAL A 144 3.44 0.53 4.81
CA VAL A 144 2.70 1.39 3.89
C VAL A 144 1.83 0.56 2.96
N VAL A 145 0.73 1.16 2.50
CA VAL A 145 -0.07 0.71 1.35
C VAL A 145 0.10 1.75 0.25
N GLU A 146 0.47 1.29 -0.94
CA GLU A 146 0.78 2.15 -2.09
C GLU A 146 -0.04 1.74 -3.31
N VAL A 147 -0.57 2.74 -4.03
CA VAL A 147 -1.25 2.57 -5.33
C VAL A 147 -0.59 3.46 -6.38
N LEU A 148 -0.52 2.93 -7.60
CA LEU A 148 0.29 3.45 -8.70
C LEU A 148 -0.57 3.53 -9.96
N SER A 149 -0.48 4.63 -10.71
CA SER A 149 -1.12 4.72 -12.03
C SER A 149 -0.27 5.47 -13.07
N SER A 150 -0.34 4.98 -14.30
CA SER A 150 0.12 5.62 -15.53
C SER A 150 -0.73 6.82 -15.97
N ARG A 151 -1.82 7.13 -15.26
CA ARG A 151 -2.65 8.34 -15.45
C ARG A 151 -2.33 9.37 -14.38
N ALA A 152 -2.21 10.64 -14.75
CA ALA A 152 -2.14 11.74 -13.78
C ALA A 152 -3.48 11.87 -13.03
N SER A 153 -3.42 12.30 -11.77
CA SER A 153 -4.57 12.54 -10.90
C SER A 153 -5.59 11.39 -10.84
N ALA A 154 -5.11 10.14 -10.85
CA ALA A 154 -5.97 8.95 -10.92
C ALA A 154 -6.77 8.69 -9.62
N PHE A 155 -6.28 9.20 -8.49
CA PHE A 155 -6.83 8.89 -7.17
C PHE A 155 -7.57 10.07 -6.56
N ASN A 156 -8.81 9.84 -6.15
CA ASN A 156 -9.65 10.84 -5.51
C ASN A 156 -9.68 10.65 -3.98
N THR A 157 -10.36 11.56 -3.27
CA THR A 157 -10.50 11.53 -1.81
C THR A 157 -11.16 10.25 -1.28
N ALA A 158 -12.08 9.64 -2.02
CA ALA A 158 -12.71 8.39 -1.60
C ALA A 158 -11.73 7.21 -1.65
N HIS A 159 -10.88 7.15 -2.69
CA HIS A 159 -9.79 6.17 -2.75
C HIS A 159 -8.84 6.33 -1.55
N ILE A 160 -8.42 7.57 -1.26
CA ILE A 160 -7.52 7.86 -0.14
C ILE A 160 -8.15 7.45 1.21
N ALA A 161 -9.42 7.79 1.43
CA ALA A 161 -10.15 7.42 2.65
C ALA A 161 -10.28 5.90 2.83
N ALA A 162 -10.53 5.18 1.73
CA ALA A 162 -10.58 3.71 1.74
C ALA A 162 -9.21 3.11 2.07
N LEU A 163 -8.13 3.59 1.43
CA LEU A 163 -6.76 3.15 1.71
C LEU A 163 -6.37 3.39 3.18
N GLN A 164 -6.74 4.54 3.75
CA GLN A 164 -6.55 4.82 5.19
C GLN A 164 -7.31 3.86 6.10
N ARG A 165 -8.53 3.45 5.71
CA ARG A 165 -9.32 2.47 6.47
C ARG A 165 -8.67 1.09 6.42
N ILE A 166 -8.22 0.67 5.24
CA ILE A 166 -7.50 -0.59 5.04
C ILE A 166 -6.18 -0.59 5.83
N ALA A 167 -5.40 0.50 5.76
CA ALA A 167 -4.15 0.63 6.50
C ALA A 167 -4.33 0.44 8.02
N ARG A 168 -5.40 0.98 8.61
CA ARG A 168 -5.72 0.76 10.03
C ARG A 168 -6.05 -0.71 10.35
N LEU A 169 -6.68 -1.43 9.43
CA LEU A 169 -7.04 -2.84 9.63
C LEU A 169 -5.82 -3.77 9.56
N LEU A 170 -4.77 -3.36 8.84
CA LEU A 170 -3.53 -4.12 8.71
C LEU A 170 -2.63 -4.02 9.96
N VAL A 171 -2.84 -3.02 10.83
CA VAL A 171 -2.00 -2.79 12.02
C VAL A 171 -1.80 -4.05 12.88
N PRO A 172 -2.85 -4.78 13.30
CA PRO A 172 -2.67 -5.96 14.15
C PRO A 172 -1.87 -7.07 13.48
N MET A 173 -1.90 -7.14 12.14
CA MET A 173 -1.16 -8.14 11.36
C MET A 173 0.33 -7.82 11.26
N PHE A 174 0.70 -6.54 11.32
CA PHE A 174 2.11 -6.13 11.23
C PHE A 174 2.78 -6.18 12.60
N GLN A 175 2.02 -5.98 13.68
CA GLN A 175 2.54 -6.09 15.05
C GLN A 175 2.95 -7.52 15.42
N SER A 176 2.35 -8.55 14.82
CA SER A 176 2.78 -9.95 14.99
C SER A 176 4.08 -10.28 14.26
N GLU A 177 4.52 -9.42 13.34
CA GLU A 177 5.77 -9.58 12.57
C GLU A 177 6.91 -8.71 13.12
N GLU A 178 6.64 -7.84 14.11
CA GLU A 178 7.74 -7.20 14.82
C GLU A 178 8.60 -8.29 15.45
N PRO A 179 9.93 -8.27 15.22
CA PRO A 179 10.82 -9.25 15.83
C PRO A 179 10.69 -9.07 17.35
N THR A 180 9.94 -9.99 17.97
CA THR A 180 9.72 -10.02 19.41
C THR A 180 11.10 -10.13 20.06
N HIS A 181 11.57 -9.04 20.67
CA HIS A 181 12.74 -8.96 21.53
C HIS A 181 13.88 -9.94 21.21
N LEU A 182 14.71 -9.61 20.23
CA LEU A 182 16.03 -10.25 20.08
C LEU A 182 17.09 -9.71 21.06
N GLU A 183 16.72 -8.83 21.99
CA GLU A 183 17.62 -8.31 23.02
C GLU A 183 17.65 -9.14 24.31
N GLU A 184 16.69 -10.04 24.57
CA GLU A 184 16.72 -10.88 25.78
C GLU A 184 17.48 -12.22 25.62
N ARG A 185 17.80 -12.63 24.38
CA ARG A 185 18.51 -13.90 24.12
C ARG A 185 20.03 -13.80 24.16
N VAL A 186 20.60 -12.60 24.23
CA VAL A 186 22.04 -12.38 24.37
C VAL A 186 22.49 -12.37 25.84
N GLY A 187 21.56 -12.25 26.80
CA GLY A 187 21.84 -12.16 28.24
C GLY A 187 21.98 -13.49 28.99
N LYS A 188 21.68 -14.65 28.39
CA LYS A 188 21.72 -15.97 29.08
C LYS A 188 22.44 -17.05 28.26
N ARG A 189 23.65 -16.76 27.79
CA ARG A 189 24.69 -17.78 27.60
C ARG A 189 26.05 -17.19 28.00
N ARG A 190 26.18 -16.86 29.28
CA ARG A 190 27.49 -16.90 29.93
C ARG A 190 27.88 -18.37 30.10
N ALA A 191 29.13 -18.64 29.75
CA ALA A 191 29.89 -19.84 30.04
C ALA A 191 29.35 -21.12 29.38
N TRP A 192 30.14 -21.72 28.49
CA TRP A 192 30.58 -23.12 28.56
C TRP A 192 31.59 -23.34 27.40
N THR A 193 32.86 -23.42 27.80
CA THR A 193 33.91 -24.33 27.29
C THR A 193 34.47 -24.17 25.87
N ALA A 194 35.79 -23.96 25.87
CA ALA A 194 36.75 -24.23 24.80
C ALA A 194 36.62 -25.66 24.20
N ILE A 195 37.18 -25.86 22.99
CA ILE A 195 38.25 -26.82 22.64
C ILE A 195 38.38 -26.93 21.09
N ALA A 196 39.63 -26.73 20.60
CA ALA A 196 40.30 -27.26 19.38
C ALA A 196 39.64 -27.07 17.98
N GLY A 197 40.34 -26.87 16.85
CA GLY A 197 41.76 -26.98 16.48
C GLY A 197 41.87 -27.57 15.06
N VAL A 198 42.84 -27.09 14.24
CA VAL A 198 43.38 -27.72 12.99
C VAL A 198 42.38 -27.76 11.80
N VAL A 199 42.66 -27.16 10.64
CA VAL A 199 43.70 -27.47 9.62
C VAL A 199 44.24 -26.19 8.99
#